data_AF-A0A0Q4FYV6-F1
#
_entry.id   AF-A0A0Q4FYV6-F1
#
_cell.length_a   1.000
_cell.length_b   1.000
_cell.length_c   1.000
_cell.angle_alpha   90.00
_cell.angle_beta   90.00
_cell.angle_gamma   90.00
#
_symmetry.space_group_name_H-M   'P 1'
#
loop_
_entity.id
_entity.type
_entity.pdbx_description
1 polymer ?
#
loop_
_entity_poly.entity_id
_entity_poly.type
_entity_poly.pdbx_seq_one_letter_code
_entity_poly.pdbx_strand_id
1 'polypeptide(L)'
;MEEIKKLLDYQPLGLSDEDIENADSEMDYFFVNFPLHEARANLWELYQGWVHLEAESPEGEELKHMLFFCNQMISFLNFSFIVTRQKQNR
;
A
#
# COMPACT_ATOMS: atom_id res chain seq x y z
N MET A 1 17.51 -10.18 -7.65
CA MET A 1 17.36 -8.71 -7.64
C MET A 1 17.25 -8.11 -9.02
N GLU A 2 18.15 -8.40 -9.95
CA GLU A 2 18.07 -7.85 -11.33
C GLU A 2 16.74 -8.15 -12.06
N GLU A 3 16.21 -9.36 -11.95
CA GLU A 3 14.91 -9.69 -12.56
C GLU A 3 13.73 -8.98 -11.89
N ILE A 4 13.80 -8.76 -10.57
CA ILE A 4 12.78 -8.02 -9.80
C ILE A 4 12.84 -6.53 -10.16
N LYS A 5 14.03 -5.95 -10.26
CA LYS A 5 14.25 -4.55 -10.68
C LYS A 5 13.71 -4.30 -12.10
N LYS A 6 13.84 -5.28 -13.00
CA LYS A 6 13.24 -5.22 -14.35
C LYS A 6 11.71 -5.29 -14.33
N LEU A 7 11.12 -6.13 -13.46
CA LEU A 7 9.66 -6.22 -13.33
C LEU A 7 9.03 -4.98 -12.72
N LEU A 8 9.77 -4.24 -11.88
CA LEU A 8 9.30 -2.98 -11.31
C LEU A 8 9.16 -1.86 -12.37
N ASP A 9 9.81 -2.00 -13.55
CA ASP A 9 9.81 -1.05 -14.69
C ASP A 9 10.10 0.43 -14.30
N TYR A 10 10.58 0.62 -13.09
CA TYR A 10 10.90 1.88 -12.45
C TYR A 10 11.84 1.51 -11.30
N GLN A 11 13.04 2.10 -11.29
CA GLN A 11 13.86 2.05 -10.08
C GLN A 11 13.14 2.96 -9.08
N PRO A 12 12.56 2.45 -7.97
CA PRO A 12 11.92 3.33 -7.02
C PRO A 12 13.03 4.23 -6.48
N LEU A 13 12.99 5.53 -6.83
CA LEU A 13 14.03 6.49 -6.46
C LEU A 13 14.27 6.57 -4.93
N GLY A 14 13.43 5.93 -4.12
CA GLY A 14 13.55 5.83 -2.67
C GLY A 14 13.65 4.41 -2.09
N LEU A 15 13.96 3.36 -2.87
CA LEU A 15 14.26 2.04 -2.31
C LEU A 15 15.74 1.68 -2.57
N SER A 16 16.57 1.85 -1.56
CA SER A 16 17.96 1.42 -1.57
C SER A 16 18.08 -0.11 -1.45
N ASP A 17 19.23 -0.67 -1.82
CA ASP A 17 19.47 -2.10 -1.62
C ASP A 17 19.40 -2.48 -0.11
N GLU A 18 19.77 -1.56 0.78
CA GLU A 18 19.66 -1.72 2.23
C GLU A 18 18.19 -1.80 2.70
N ASP A 19 17.30 -0.99 2.14
CA ASP A 19 15.86 -1.02 2.46
C ASP A 19 15.23 -2.35 2.02
N ILE A 20 15.70 -2.90 0.90
CA ILE A 20 15.23 -4.18 0.37
C ILE A 20 15.72 -5.34 1.24
N GLU A 21 16.99 -5.30 1.65
CA GLU A 21 17.58 -6.30 2.55
C GLU A 21 16.93 -6.26 3.95
N ASN A 22 16.48 -5.09 4.38
CA ASN A 22 15.82 -4.86 5.67
C ASN A 22 14.30 -4.64 5.55
N ALA A 23 13.65 -5.24 4.54
CA ALA A 23 12.23 -5.03 4.25
C ALA A 23 11.30 -5.27 5.45
N ASP A 24 11.66 -6.17 6.37
CA ASP A 24 10.90 -6.42 7.59
C ASP A 24 10.93 -5.22 8.56
N SER A 25 12.09 -4.56 8.69
CA SER A 25 12.25 -3.35 9.48
C SER A 25 11.49 -2.18 8.86
N GLU A 26 11.50 -2.05 7.53
CA GLU A 26 10.74 -1.01 6.83
C GLU A 26 9.23 -1.17 7.00
N MET A 27 8.72 -2.41 6.94
CA MET A 27 7.31 -2.68 7.20
C MET A 27 6.92 -2.37 8.65
N ASP A 28 7.76 -2.71 9.64
CA ASP A 28 7.50 -2.35 11.03
C ASP A 28 7.53 -0.83 11.24
N TYR A 29 8.53 -0.16 10.65
CA TYR A 29 8.65 1.30 10.68
C TYR A 29 7.38 1.97 10.14
N PHE A 30 6.82 1.47 9.03
CA PHE A 30 5.54 1.95 8.52
C PHE A 30 4.42 1.85 9.57
N PHE A 31 4.24 0.69 10.22
CA PHE A 31 3.15 0.48 11.18
C PHE A 31 3.34 1.15 12.54
N VAL A 32 4.58 1.57 12.87
CA VAL A 32 4.85 2.45 14.02
C VAL A 32 4.34 3.85 13.76
N ASN A 33 4.55 4.37 12.54
CA ASN A 33 4.15 5.73 12.16
C ASN A 33 2.68 5.81 11.70
N PHE A 34 2.15 4.72 11.16
CA PHE A 34 0.77 4.60 10.69
C PHE A 34 0.14 3.33 11.28
N PRO A 35 -0.39 3.40 12.50
CA PRO A 35 -1.14 2.30 13.10
C PRO A 35 -2.19 1.76 12.12
N LEU A 36 -2.38 0.44 12.08
CA LEU A 36 -3.19 -0.22 11.04
C LEU A 36 -4.57 0.41 10.83
N HIS A 37 -5.25 0.81 11.91
CA HIS A 37 -6.55 1.46 11.83
C HIS A 37 -6.50 2.83 11.15
N GLU A 38 -5.47 3.62 11.43
CA GLU A 38 -5.24 4.93 10.82
C GLU A 38 -4.82 4.79 9.35
N ALA A 39 -3.94 3.84 9.04
CA ALA A 39 -3.54 3.54 7.67
C ALA A 39 -4.75 3.14 6.78
N ARG A 40 -5.67 2.33 7.32
CA ARG A 40 -6.94 1.99 6.62
C ARG A 40 -7.83 3.21 6.42
N ALA A 41 -7.98 4.05 7.44
CA ALA A 41 -8.77 5.28 7.35
C ALA A 41 -8.19 6.22 6.28
N ASN A 42 -6.87 6.41 6.27
CA ASN A 42 -6.19 7.23 5.27
C ASN A 42 -6.40 6.71 3.84
N LEU A 43 -6.34 5.39 3.62
CA LEU A 43 -6.65 4.80 2.31
C LEU A 43 -8.09 5.07 1.86
N TRP A 44 -9.04 5.04 2.81
CA TRP A 44 -10.44 5.35 2.52
C TRP A 44 -10.64 6.83 2.18
N GLU A 45 -10.01 7.74 2.94
CA GLU A 45 -10.03 9.17 2.65
C GLU A 45 -9.39 9.49 1.29
N LEU A 46 -8.33 8.78 0.89
CA LEU A 46 -7.74 8.92 -0.44
C LEU A 46 -8.74 8.52 -1.55
N TYR A 47 -9.46 7.42 -1.36
CA TYR A 47 -10.52 7.03 -2.30
C TYR A 47 -11.64 8.07 -2.35
N GLN A 48 -12.10 8.57 -1.20
CA GLN A 48 -13.13 9.61 -1.16
C GLN A 48 -12.68 10.92 -1.81
N GLY A 49 -11.43 11.33 -1.58
CA GLY A 49 -10.81 12.47 -2.22
C GLY A 49 -10.73 12.31 -3.73
N TRP A 50 -10.30 11.13 -4.20
CA TRP A 50 -10.30 10.80 -5.63
C TRP A 50 -11.71 10.87 -6.23
N VAL A 51 -12.71 10.24 -5.59
CA VAL A 51 -14.11 10.32 -6.02
C VAL A 51 -14.59 11.76 -6.12
N HIS A 52 -14.23 12.60 -5.15
CA HIS A 52 -14.63 14.01 -5.11
C HIS A 52 -13.95 14.87 -6.19
N LEU A 53 -12.69 14.58 -6.52
CA LEU A 53 -11.92 15.31 -7.53
C LEU A 53 -12.28 14.89 -8.96
N GLU A 54 -12.50 13.59 -9.20
CA GLU A 54 -12.98 13.06 -10.49
C GLU A 54 -14.50 13.17 -10.64
N ALA A 55 -15.21 13.72 -9.64
CA ALA A 55 -16.68 13.82 -9.56
C ALA A 55 -17.35 14.63 -10.68
N GLU A 56 -16.62 15.16 -11.66
CA GLU A 56 -17.27 15.70 -12.87
C GLU A 56 -18.03 14.61 -13.64
N SER A 57 -17.69 13.31 -13.46
CA SER A 57 -18.57 12.13 -13.55
C SER A 57 -17.72 10.88 -13.89
N PRO A 58 -17.16 10.16 -12.91
CA PRO A 58 -16.49 8.89 -13.18
C PRO A 58 -17.53 7.92 -13.76
N GLU A 59 -17.25 7.32 -14.92
CA GLU A 59 -18.16 6.33 -15.49
C GLU A 59 -18.25 5.10 -14.58
N GLY A 60 -19.38 4.37 -14.63
CA GLY A 60 -19.67 3.30 -13.66
C GLY A 60 -18.60 2.20 -13.54
N GLU A 61 -17.88 1.89 -14.62
CA GLU A 61 -16.76 0.92 -14.57
C GLU A 61 -15.49 1.51 -13.94
N GLU A 62 -15.20 2.79 -14.13
CA GLU A 62 -14.04 3.45 -13.51
C GLU A 62 -14.20 3.51 -11.99
N LEU A 63 -15.39 3.92 -11.52
CA LEU A 63 -15.71 3.94 -10.09
C LEU A 63 -15.56 2.54 -9.47
N LYS A 64 -16.07 1.52 -10.15
CA LYS A 64 -15.99 0.12 -9.70
C LYS A 64 -14.54 -0.38 -9.66
N HIS A 65 -13.72 -0.06 -10.66
CA HIS A 65 -12.31 -0.41 -10.67
C HIS A 65 -11.55 0.26 -9.53
N MET A 66 -11.79 1.55 -9.27
CA MET A 66 -11.11 2.28 -8.21
C MET A 66 -11.56 1.82 -6.81
N LEU A 67 -12.84 1.54 -6.62
CA LEU A 67 -13.32 0.93 -5.38
C LEU A 67 -12.69 -0.46 -5.16
N PHE A 68 -12.62 -1.27 -6.22
CA PHE A 68 -11.97 -2.58 -6.15
C PHE A 68 -10.49 -2.46 -5.81
N PHE A 69 -9.77 -1.54 -6.44
CA PHE A 69 -8.37 -1.24 -6.15
C PHE A 69 -8.17 -0.83 -4.69
N CYS A 70 -8.97 0.11 -4.17
CA CYS A 70 -8.92 0.53 -2.77
C CYS A 70 -9.10 -0.65 -1.80
N ASN A 71 -10.06 -1.54 -2.08
CA ASN A 71 -10.28 -2.73 -1.26
C ASN A 71 -9.12 -3.73 -1.33
N GLN A 72 -8.48 -3.90 -2.49
CA GLN A 72 -7.28 -4.72 -2.62
C GLN A 72 -6.11 -4.11 -1.84
N MET A 73 -5.93 -2.79 -1.87
CA MET A 73 -4.89 -2.10 -1.10
C MET A 73 -5.11 -2.27 0.42
N ILE A 74 -6.34 -2.15 0.90
CA ILE A 74 -6.68 -2.45 2.31
C ILE A 74 -6.35 -3.90 2.64
N SER A 75 -6.67 -4.86 1.76
CA SER A 75 -6.36 -6.27 1.98
C SER A 75 -4.85 -6.52 2.04
N PHE A 76 -4.07 -5.90 1.16
CA PHE A 76 -2.61 -5.98 1.16
C PHE A 76 -2.00 -5.36 2.43
N LEU A 77 -2.52 -4.21 2.86
CA LEU A 77 -2.13 -3.56 4.12
C LEU A 77 -2.40 -4.46 5.34
N ASN A 78 -3.53 -5.16 5.35
CA ASN A 78 -3.86 -6.11 6.41
C ASN A 78 -2.92 -7.32 6.41
N PHE A 79 -2.65 -7.86 5.22
CA PHE A 79 -1.76 -8.99 5.05
C PHE A 79 -0.34 -8.66 5.52
N SER A 80 0.20 -7.52 5.08
CA SER A 80 1.53 -7.05 5.49
C SER A 80 1.61 -6.88 7.01
N PHE A 81 0.63 -6.25 7.66
CA PHE A 81 0.59 -6.16 9.12
C PHE A 81 0.64 -7.52 9.81
N ILE A 82 -0.18 -8.47 9.37
CA ILE A 82 -0.22 -9.82 9.95
C ILE A 82 1.14 -10.49 9.81
N VAL A 83 1.75 -10.44 8.63
CA VAL A 83 3.06 -11.05 8.38
C VAL A 83 4.14 -10.41 9.25
N THR A 84 4.18 -9.08 9.35
CA THR A 84 5.14 -8.35 10.20
C THR A 84 5.00 -8.75 11.66
N ARG A 85 3.77 -8.79 12.20
CA ARG A 85 3.53 -9.20 13.60
C ARG A 85 3.83 -10.67 13.86
N GLN A 86 3.58 -11.56 12.89
CA GLN A 86 3.93 -12.98 13.03
C GLN A 86 5.43 -13.21 13.10
N LYS A 87 6.24 -12.41 12.38
CA LYS A 87 7.70 -12.51 12.44
C LYS A 87 8.27 -12.01 13.78
N GLN A 88 7.67 -10.98 14.37
CA GLN A 88 8.09 -10.45 15.68
C GLN A 88 7.80 -11.40 16.86
N ASN A 89 6.79 -12.26 16.70
CA ASN A 89 6.37 -13.21 17.74
C ASN A 89 7.03 -14.60 17.60
N ARG A 90 8.02 -14.77 16.70
CA ARG A 90 8.82 -15.98 16.52
C ARG A 90 10.20 -15.80 17.16
#